data_AF-D1VUJ1-F1
#
_entry.id   AF-D1VUJ1-F1
#
_cell.length_a   1.000
_cell.length_b   1.000
_cell.length_c   1.000
_cell.angle_alpha   90.00
_cell.angle_beta   90.00
_cell.angle_gamma   90.00
#
_symmetry.space_group_name_H-M   'P 1'
#
loop_
_entity.id
_entity.type
_entity.pdbx_description
1 polymer ?
#
loop_
_entity_poly.entity_id
_entity_poly.type
_entity_poly.pdbx_seq_one_letter_code
_entity_poly.pdbx_strand_id
1 'polypeptide(L)'
;MIYNEQRLNENSEKNFLIIETTGLSIKNDVIIAIGIVKNNTIYQFIIEDLKEEIELINKANKIIRNEEIIAYNGTFEKNFLTYRADIYKISTDFNIKKLSQKIKNFKYLFPLENYSKNNLEEFFKIEGQPVISGKNVGENFKKYLLNNDRNKLLEISKRNRENLIKLKNLYVEVSKYLIKFLKLEFGNLTFEIKNIYLEKNTIIYEGESSFEGNYYRSNKNYTFICNKNFKVELFTHSDIYDKADYCYYLLKKDFKNLNNKSHLKSPSQILILYYKDFLIENIIQVFKKIIETEIENFI
;
A
#
# COMPACT_ATOMS: atom_id res chain seq x y z
N MET A 1 -31.01 -5.92 -11.25
CA MET A 1 -29.77 -5.40 -10.62
C MET A 1 -30.07 -4.67 -9.32
N ILE A 2 -29.39 -5.06 -8.23
CA ILE A 2 -29.45 -4.41 -6.93
C ILE A 2 -28.45 -3.24 -6.87
N TYR A 3 -28.91 -2.10 -6.37
CA TYR A 3 -28.09 -0.93 -6.09
C TYR A 3 -28.24 -0.53 -4.62
N ASN A 4 -27.12 -0.51 -3.90
CA ASN A 4 -27.06 -0.02 -2.53
C ASN A 4 -26.12 1.18 -2.47
N GLU A 5 -26.59 2.27 -1.87
CA GLU A 5 -25.81 3.47 -1.60
C GLU A 5 -25.80 3.76 -0.10
N GLN A 6 -24.63 4.00 0.47
CA GLN A 6 -24.54 4.40 1.87
C GLN A 6 -23.39 5.36 2.11
N ARG A 7 -23.69 6.46 2.80
CA ARG A 7 -22.68 7.40 3.30
C ARG A 7 -21.98 6.83 4.53
N LEU A 8 -20.66 6.91 4.54
CA LEU A 8 -19.80 6.60 5.67
C LEU A 8 -19.71 7.81 6.60
N ASN A 9 -19.66 7.55 7.91
CA ASN A 9 -19.52 8.58 8.94
C ASN A 9 -18.11 9.19 8.98
N GLU A 10 -17.13 8.55 8.34
CA GLU A 10 -15.73 8.95 8.35
C GLU A 10 -15.26 9.36 6.96
N ASN A 11 -14.41 10.40 6.92
CA ASN A 11 -13.75 10.83 5.69
C ASN A 11 -12.79 9.74 5.15
N SER A 12 -12.96 9.41 3.89
CA SER A 12 -12.12 8.56 3.07
C SER A 12 -11.54 9.45 1.97
N GLU A 13 -10.29 9.89 2.16
CA GLU A 13 -9.57 10.70 1.16
C GLU A 13 -9.21 9.91 -0.10
N LYS A 14 -9.41 8.58 -0.08
CA LYS A 14 -9.08 7.66 -1.17
C LYS A 14 -10.29 6.88 -1.63
N ASN A 15 -10.27 6.53 -2.92
CA ASN A 15 -11.28 5.67 -3.52
C ASN A 15 -10.84 4.21 -3.45
N PHE A 16 -11.79 3.30 -3.24
CA PHE A 16 -11.52 1.87 -3.10
C PHE A 16 -12.43 1.07 -4.04
N LEU A 17 -11.94 -0.08 -4.49
CA LEU A 17 -12.70 -0.97 -5.36
C LEU A 17 -12.44 -2.42 -4.99
N ILE A 18 -13.51 -3.21 -5.03
CA ILE A 18 -13.44 -4.65 -5.11
C ILE A 18 -14.43 -5.15 -6.16
N ILE A 19 -14.17 -6.34 -6.68
CA ILE A 19 -15.11 -7.07 -7.55
C ILE A 19 -15.33 -8.48 -6.99
N GLU A 20 -16.50 -9.03 -7.24
CA GLU A 20 -16.79 -10.45 -7.05
C GLU A 20 -17.17 -11.04 -8.42
N THR A 21 -16.68 -12.24 -8.72
CA THR A 21 -16.83 -12.89 -10.03
C THR A 21 -17.35 -14.31 -9.86
N THR A 22 -17.84 -14.93 -10.94
CA THR A 22 -18.23 -16.35 -10.91
C THR A 22 -17.04 -17.30 -10.75
N GLY A 23 -15.84 -16.83 -11.07
CA GLY A 23 -14.59 -17.60 -11.01
C GLY A 23 -13.37 -16.73 -11.36
N LEU A 24 -12.23 -17.36 -11.62
CA LEU A 24 -10.95 -16.65 -11.81
C LEU A 24 -10.56 -16.48 -13.29
N SER A 25 -11.29 -17.09 -14.23
CA SER A 25 -11.00 -17.00 -15.66
C SER A 25 -11.55 -15.70 -16.24
N ILE A 26 -10.67 -14.74 -16.51
CA ILE A 26 -11.04 -13.46 -17.17
C ILE A 26 -11.88 -13.69 -18.44
N LYS A 27 -11.59 -14.78 -19.19
CA LYS A 27 -12.27 -15.10 -20.45
C LYS A 27 -13.66 -15.71 -20.27
N ASN A 28 -13.83 -16.55 -19.26
CA ASN A 28 -15.01 -17.41 -19.12
C ASN A 28 -15.95 -16.97 -18.00
N ASP A 29 -15.43 -16.25 -17.01
CA ASP A 29 -16.18 -15.79 -15.85
C ASP A 29 -16.70 -14.37 -16.04
N VAL A 30 -17.76 -14.05 -15.31
CA VAL A 30 -18.41 -12.74 -15.31
C VAL A 30 -18.19 -12.02 -13.98
N ILE A 31 -18.26 -10.70 -14.01
CA ILE A 31 -18.33 -9.86 -12.82
C ILE A 31 -19.78 -9.84 -12.34
N ILE A 32 -20.02 -10.26 -11.10
CA ILE A 32 -21.38 -10.31 -10.52
C ILE A 32 -21.65 -9.19 -9.51
N ALA A 33 -20.61 -8.65 -8.89
CA ALA A 33 -20.74 -7.51 -8.00
C ALA A 33 -19.53 -6.58 -8.09
N ILE A 34 -19.78 -5.28 -7.97
CA ILE A 34 -18.77 -4.24 -7.86
C ILE A 34 -19.09 -3.41 -6.62
N GLY A 35 -18.11 -3.29 -5.72
CA GLY A 35 -18.17 -2.42 -4.56
C GLY A 35 -17.15 -1.29 -4.72
N ILE A 36 -17.59 -0.04 -4.58
CA ILE A 36 -16.76 1.16 -4.71
C ILE A 36 -16.94 2.04 -3.48
N VAL A 37 -15.85 2.59 -2.95
CA VAL A 37 -15.89 3.76 -2.05
C VAL A 37 -15.43 4.97 -2.85
N LYS A 38 -16.22 6.04 -2.88
CA LYS A 38 -15.84 7.35 -3.43
C LYS A 38 -16.48 8.47 -2.61
N ASN A 39 -15.70 9.48 -2.23
CA ASN A 39 -16.19 10.65 -1.46
C ASN A 39 -17.03 10.25 -0.22
N ASN A 40 -16.55 9.26 0.54
CA ASN A 40 -17.22 8.64 1.69
C ASN A 40 -18.51 7.89 1.37
N THR A 41 -18.87 7.70 0.11
CA THR A 41 -20.04 6.93 -0.27
C THR A 41 -19.63 5.55 -0.73
N ILE A 42 -20.26 4.52 -0.15
CA ILE A 42 -20.21 3.17 -0.67
C ILE A 42 -21.27 3.07 -1.77
N TYR A 43 -20.83 2.72 -2.97
CA TYR A 43 -21.65 2.29 -4.08
C TYR A 43 -21.48 0.79 -4.24
N GLN A 44 -22.58 0.05 -4.21
CA GLN A 44 -22.56 -1.39 -4.42
C GLN A 44 -23.58 -1.76 -5.49
N PHE A 45 -23.10 -2.48 -6.50
CA PHE A 45 -23.90 -2.96 -7.62
C PHE A 45 -23.78 -4.47 -7.69
N ILE A 46 -24.91 -5.16 -7.83
CA ILE A 46 -24.96 -6.62 -7.89
C ILE A 46 -25.96 -7.03 -8.95
N ILE A 47 -25.53 -7.84 -9.91
CA ILE A 47 -26.43 -8.32 -10.96
C ILE A 47 -27.33 -9.44 -10.44
N GLU A 48 -28.52 -9.51 -11.02
CA GLU A 48 -29.51 -10.55 -10.81
C GLU A 48 -29.61 -11.48 -12.03
N ASP A 49 -29.15 -11.02 -13.20
CA ASP A 49 -29.03 -11.80 -14.44
C ASP A 49 -27.67 -11.52 -15.08
N LEU A 50 -27.05 -12.53 -15.70
CA LEU A 50 -25.76 -12.41 -16.39
C LEU A 50 -25.77 -11.34 -17.48
N LYS A 51 -26.92 -11.06 -18.09
CA LYS A 51 -27.10 -10.00 -19.11
C LYS A 51 -26.91 -8.59 -18.54
N GLU A 52 -27.05 -8.41 -17.23
CA GLU A 52 -26.91 -7.11 -16.56
C GLU A 52 -25.44 -6.70 -16.37
N GLU A 53 -24.46 -7.55 -16.66
CA GLU A 53 -23.04 -7.22 -16.47
C GLU A 53 -22.62 -5.97 -17.26
N ILE A 54 -23.19 -5.75 -18.45
CA ILE A 54 -22.94 -4.53 -19.23
C ILE A 54 -23.43 -3.27 -18.48
N GLU A 55 -24.57 -3.35 -17.80
CA GLU A 55 -25.11 -2.23 -17.01
C GLU A 55 -24.28 -2.02 -15.74
N LEU A 56 -23.87 -3.11 -15.09
CA LEU A 56 -22.96 -3.11 -13.93
C LEU A 56 -21.66 -2.36 -14.24
N ILE A 57 -20.98 -2.73 -15.33
CA ILE A 57 -19.72 -2.11 -15.75
C ILE A 57 -19.94 -0.64 -16.12
N ASN A 58 -21.02 -0.30 -16.84
CA ASN A 58 -21.32 1.09 -17.16
C ASN A 58 -21.55 1.96 -15.92
N LYS A 59 -22.31 1.47 -14.92
CA LYS A 59 -22.53 2.19 -13.66
C LYS A 59 -21.24 2.37 -12.87
N ALA A 60 -20.44 1.31 -12.75
CA ALA A 60 -19.14 1.39 -12.09
C ALA A 60 -18.21 2.38 -12.80
N ASN A 61 -18.08 2.29 -14.14
CA ASN A 61 -17.22 3.15 -14.95
C ASN A 61 -17.56 4.63 -14.78
N LYS A 62 -18.85 5.00 -14.70
CA LYS A 62 -19.26 6.39 -14.44
C LYS A 62 -18.71 6.95 -13.12
N ILE A 63 -18.50 6.09 -12.12
CA ILE A 63 -18.00 6.48 -10.80
C ILE A 63 -16.48 6.53 -10.78
N ILE A 64 -15.83 5.55 -11.43
CA ILE A 64 -14.39 5.34 -11.31
C ILE A 64 -13.56 5.96 -12.44
N ARG A 65 -14.20 6.46 -13.49
CA ARG A 65 -13.52 7.05 -14.64
C ARG A 65 -12.70 8.27 -14.21
N ASN A 66 -11.46 8.32 -14.68
CA ASN A 66 -10.46 9.33 -14.38
C ASN A 66 -10.08 9.40 -12.88
N GLU A 67 -10.44 8.39 -12.09
CA GLU A 67 -10.12 8.33 -10.67
C GLU A 67 -8.88 7.46 -10.42
N GLU A 68 -8.14 7.82 -9.37
CA GLU A 68 -7.20 6.90 -8.72
C GLU A 68 -7.97 6.03 -7.72
N ILE A 69 -7.86 4.71 -7.88
CA ILE A 69 -8.57 3.73 -7.06
C ILE A 69 -7.59 2.79 -6.40
N ILE A 70 -7.86 2.42 -5.16
CA ILE A 70 -7.06 1.48 -4.40
C ILE A 70 -7.75 0.11 -4.42
N ALA A 71 -6.98 -0.88 -4.84
CA ALA A 71 -7.29 -2.29 -4.64
C ALA A 71 -6.11 -2.97 -3.92
N TYR A 72 -6.35 -4.13 -3.32
CA TYR A 72 -5.28 -4.82 -2.59
C TYR A 72 -4.14 -5.27 -3.53
N ASN A 73 -4.46 -6.14 -4.49
CA ASN A 73 -3.54 -6.57 -5.54
C ASN A 73 -3.74 -5.77 -6.84
N GLY A 74 -4.98 -5.39 -7.16
CA GLY A 74 -5.33 -4.52 -8.29
C GLY A 74 -5.14 -5.12 -9.69
N THR A 75 -4.27 -6.11 -9.86
CA THR A 75 -4.09 -6.81 -11.15
C THR A 75 -5.36 -7.58 -11.53
N PHE A 76 -6.00 -8.24 -10.57
CA PHE A 76 -7.20 -9.03 -10.82
C PHE A 76 -8.36 -8.11 -11.26
N GLU A 77 -8.63 -7.07 -10.46
CA GLU A 77 -9.67 -6.08 -10.72
C GLU A 77 -9.46 -5.38 -12.07
N LYS A 78 -8.22 -4.91 -12.32
CA LYS A 78 -7.87 -4.24 -13.58
C LYS A 78 -8.12 -5.15 -14.78
N ASN A 79 -7.59 -6.37 -14.76
CA ASN A 79 -7.67 -7.26 -15.91
C ASN A 79 -9.12 -7.69 -16.20
N PHE A 80 -9.92 -7.98 -15.17
CA PHE A 80 -11.33 -8.30 -15.36
C PHE A 80 -12.10 -7.11 -15.94
N LEU A 81 -11.99 -5.93 -15.33
CA LEU A 81 -12.73 -4.75 -15.79
C LEU A 81 -12.36 -4.33 -17.20
N THR A 82 -11.07 -4.30 -17.54
CA THR A 82 -10.60 -3.96 -18.89
C THR A 82 -11.11 -4.99 -19.91
N TYR A 83 -10.93 -6.29 -19.65
CA TYR A 83 -11.33 -7.33 -20.60
C TYR A 83 -12.85 -7.36 -20.83
N ARG A 84 -13.66 -7.25 -19.77
CA ARG A 84 -15.12 -7.22 -19.90
C ARG A 84 -15.57 -5.93 -20.59
N ALA A 85 -14.98 -4.78 -20.26
CA ALA A 85 -15.28 -3.52 -20.95
C ALA A 85 -14.95 -3.58 -22.46
N ASP A 86 -13.82 -4.19 -22.84
CA ASP A 86 -13.43 -4.36 -24.24
C ASP A 86 -14.46 -5.22 -25.02
N ILE A 87 -14.93 -6.33 -24.43
CA ILE A 87 -16.00 -7.16 -25.02
C ILE A 87 -17.25 -6.32 -25.30
N TYR A 88 -17.62 -5.45 -24.36
CA TYR A 88 -18.80 -4.60 -24.46
C TYR A 88 -18.56 -3.27 -25.19
N LYS A 89 -17.35 -3.03 -25.70
CA LYS A 89 -16.95 -1.76 -26.33
C LYS A 89 -17.17 -0.53 -25.43
N ILE A 90 -16.99 -0.69 -24.12
CA ILE A 90 -17.09 0.38 -23.13
C ILE A 90 -15.70 1.01 -22.99
N SER A 91 -15.59 2.31 -23.29
CA SER A 91 -14.36 3.06 -23.03
C SER A 91 -14.13 3.21 -21.52
N THR A 92 -13.02 2.69 -21.03
CA THR A 92 -12.60 2.80 -19.64
C THR A 92 -11.30 3.58 -19.52
N ASP A 93 -11.25 4.50 -18.58
CA ASP A 93 -10.03 5.20 -18.19
C ASP A 93 -10.00 5.26 -16.66
N PHE A 94 -9.29 4.33 -16.04
CA PHE A 94 -9.17 4.27 -14.59
C PHE A 94 -7.77 3.79 -14.19
N ASN A 95 -7.29 4.27 -13.04
CA ASN A 95 -5.98 3.91 -12.52
C ASN A 95 -6.10 3.14 -11.21
N ILE A 96 -5.69 1.87 -11.19
CA ILE A 96 -5.70 1.05 -9.99
C ILE A 96 -4.31 1.02 -9.33
N LYS A 97 -4.21 1.62 -8.15
CA LYS A 97 -3.06 1.53 -7.25
C LYS A 97 -3.17 0.28 -6.38
N LYS A 98 -2.02 -0.38 -6.20
CA LYS A 98 -1.91 -1.65 -5.46
C LYS A 98 -1.43 -1.37 -4.04
N LEU A 99 -2.28 -1.60 -3.04
CA LEU A 99 -1.86 -1.50 -1.63
C LEU A 99 -0.75 -2.50 -1.31
N SER A 100 -0.83 -3.71 -1.87
CA SER A 100 0.23 -4.73 -1.74
C SER A 100 1.60 -4.25 -2.22
N GLN A 101 1.68 -3.41 -3.27
CA GLN A 101 2.95 -2.86 -3.72
C GLN A 101 3.49 -1.81 -2.74
N LYS A 102 2.63 -0.93 -2.21
CA LYS A 102 3.01 0.02 -1.16
C LYS A 102 3.61 -0.72 0.04
N ILE A 103 2.99 -1.82 0.47
CA ILE A 103 3.49 -2.64 1.59
C ILE A 103 4.82 -3.31 1.24
N LYS A 104 4.95 -3.89 0.04
CA LYS A 104 6.18 -4.54 -0.41
C LYS A 104 7.39 -3.61 -0.44
N ASN A 105 7.21 -2.34 -0.81
CA ASN A 105 8.27 -1.34 -0.80
C ASN A 105 8.83 -1.10 0.62
N PHE A 106 8.04 -1.38 1.65
CA PHE A 106 8.38 -1.19 3.06
C PHE A 106 8.31 -2.50 3.85
N LYS A 107 8.49 -3.65 3.19
CA LYS A 107 8.29 -4.98 3.77
C LYS A 107 9.08 -5.21 5.07
N TYR A 108 10.27 -4.60 5.16
CA TYR A 108 11.20 -4.67 6.28
C TYR A 108 10.68 -3.99 7.56
N LEU A 109 9.61 -3.19 7.46
CA LEU A 109 8.93 -2.62 8.62
C LEU A 109 7.95 -3.59 9.28
N PHE A 110 7.54 -4.64 8.57
CA PHE A 110 6.50 -5.55 9.01
C PHE A 110 7.12 -6.87 9.46
N PRO A 111 6.88 -7.31 10.70
CA PRO A 111 7.38 -8.60 11.21
C PRO A 111 6.46 -9.76 10.73
N LEU A 112 6.31 -9.92 9.42
CA LEU A 112 5.42 -10.91 8.81
C LEU A 112 6.17 -11.78 7.80
N GLU A 113 5.89 -13.08 7.80
CA GLU A 113 6.46 -14.02 6.83
C GLU A 113 5.91 -13.80 5.41
N ASN A 114 4.64 -13.40 5.31
CA ASN A 114 4.02 -13.05 4.04
C ASN A 114 3.06 -11.87 4.20
N TYR A 115 2.87 -11.18 3.09
CA TYR A 115 2.01 -10.00 2.97
C TYR A 115 0.76 -10.38 2.20
N SER A 116 0.06 -11.43 2.63
CA SER A 116 -1.30 -11.70 2.15
C SER A 116 -2.28 -10.73 2.84
N LYS A 117 -3.44 -10.48 2.21
CA LYS A 117 -4.46 -9.58 2.77
C LYS A 117 -4.88 -10.05 4.18
N ASN A 118 -5.12 -11.34 4.35
CA ASN A 118 -5.54 -11.92 5.62
C ASN A 118 -4.49 -11.74 6.72
N ASN A 119 -3.21 -12.01 6.44
CA ASN A 119 -2.15 -11.85 7.42
C ASN A 119 -2.00 -10.38 7.87
N LEU A 120 -2.19 -9.43 6.96
CA LEU A 120 -2.16 -8.01 7.28
C LEU A 120 -3.41 -7.57 8.07
N GLU A 121 -4.59 -8.08 7.71
CA GLU A 121 -5.81 -7.85 8.50
C GLU A 121 -5.65 -8.38 9.92
N GLU A 122 -5.09 -9.57 10.10
CA GLU A 122 -4.78 -10.14 11.41
C GLU A 122 -3.76 -9.30 12.18
N PHE A 123 -2.66 -8.90 11.53
CA PHE A 123 -1.63 -8.04 12.13
C PHE A 123 -2.20 -6.73 12.67
N PHE A 124 -3.13 -6.11 11.93
CA PHE A 124 -3.80 -4.88 12.33
C PHE A 124 -5.09 -5.10 13.16
N LYS A 125 -5.41 -6.35 13.51
CA LYS A 125 -6.62 -6.73 14.25
C LYS A 125 -7.90 -6.22 13.58
N ILE A 126 -7.95 -6.26 12.25
CA ILE A 126 -9.13 -5.95 11.45
C ILE A 126 -10.05 -7.16 11.49
N GLU A 127 -11.05 -7.08 12.36
CA GLU A 127 -11.94 -8.20 12.64
C GLU A 127 -13.01 -8.46 11.56
N GLY A 128 -13.63 -9.62 11.69
CA GLY A 128 -14.72 -10.12 10.86
C GLY A 128 -14.23 -11.24 9.95
N GLN A 129 -15.02 -12.29 9.83
CA GLN A 129 -14.85 -13.26 8.75
C GLN A 129 -15.87 -12.96 7.66
N PRO A 130 -15.48 -13.11 6.37
CA PRO A 130 -16.46 -12.94 5.32
C PRO A 130 -17.55 -13.99 5.47
N VAL A 131 -18.80 -13.60 5.30
CA VAL A 131 -19.96 -14.50 5.43
C VAL A 131 -19.86 -15.74 4.54
N ILE A 132 -19.20 -15.62 3.40
CA ILE A 132 -18.88 -16.73 2.51
C ILE A 132 -17.43 -16.62 2.03
N SER A 133 -16.80 -17.75 1.70
CA SER A 133 -15.48 -17.74 1.07
C SER A 133 -15.55 -17.22 -0.37
N GLY A 134 -14.45 -16.66 -0.90
CA GLY A 134 -14.39 -16.21 -2.29
C GLY A 134 -14.60 -17.35 -3.30
N LYS A 135 -14.23 -18.59 -2.93
CA LYS A 135 -14.44 -19.78 -3.77
C LYS A 135 -15.92 -20.13 -3.94
N ASN A 136 -16.76 -19.72 -3.00
CA ASN A 136 -18.18 -20.07 -2.98
C ASN A 136 -19.06 -19.02 -3.69
N VAL A 137 -18.50 -17.89 -4.11
CA VAL A 137 -19.25 -16.78 -4.72
C VAL A 137 -19.97 -17.24 -5.99
N GLY A 138 -19.26 -17.90 -6.92
CA GLY A 138 -19.85 -18.42 -8.15
C GLY A 138 -20.90 -19.50 -7.91
N GLU A 139 -20.66 -20.41 -6.96
CA GLU A 139 -21.63 -21.46 -6.60
C GLU A 139 -22.90 -20.87 -5.98
N ASN A 140 -22.75 -19.88 -5.09
CA ASN A 140 -23.88 -19.16 -4.50
C ASN A 140 -24.69 -18.43 -5.56
N PHE A 141 -24.02 -17.75 -6.50
CA PHE A 141 -24.71 -17.05 -7.57
C PHE A 141 -25.46 -18.03 -8.49
N LYS A 142 -24.85 -19.19 -8.79
CA LYS A 142 -25.52 -20.27 -9.52
C LYS A 142 -26.76 -20.79 -8.78
N LYS A 143 -26.69 -21.00 -7.47
CA LYS A 143 -27.83 -21.42 -6.64
C LYS A 143 -28.96 -20.38 -6.67
N TYR A 144 -28.61 -19.09 -6.62
CA TYR A 144 -29.59 -18.01 -6.80
C TYR A 144 -30.28 -18.08 -8.16
N LEU A 145 -29.52 -18.19 -9.26
CA LEU A 145 -30.10 -18.25 -10.61
C LEU A 145 -31.02 -19.46 -10.83
N LEU A 146 -30.68 -20.62 -10.26
CA LEU A 146 -31.46 -21.85 -10.44
C LEU A 146 -32.71 -21.91 -9.56
N ASN A 147 -32.59 -21.45 -8.30
CA ASN A 147 -33.61 -21.68 -7.28
C ASN A 147 -34.30 -20.39 -6.81
N ASN A 148 -33.93 -19.22 -7.37
CA ASN A 148 -34.31 -17.90 -6.87
C ASN A 148 -33.99 -17.71 -5.36
N ASP A 149 -32.91 -18.34 -4.88
CA ASP A 149 -32.49 -18.29 -3.48
C ASP A 149 -31.86 -16.92 -3.16
N ARG A 150 -32.71 -15.96 -2.78
CA ARG A 150 -32.30 -14.59 -2.44
C ARG A 150 -31.29 -14.52 -1.30
N ASN A 151 -31.24 -15.52 -0.41
CA ASN A 151 -30.26 -15.54 0.67
C ASN A 151 -28.83 -15.63 0.11
N LYS A 152 -28.63 -16.38 -0.98
CA LYS A 152 -27.31 -16.49 -1.62
C LYS A 152 -26.85 -15.17 -2.24
N LEU A 153 -27.77 -14.41 -2.81
CA LEU A 153 -27.48 -13.07 -3.34
C LEU A 153 -27.17 -12.07 -2.20
N LEU A 154 -27.90 -12.16 -1.08
CA LEU A 154 -27.62 -11.36 0.12
C LEU A 154 -26.26 -11.71 0.76
N GLU A 155 -25.86 -12.98 0.78
CA GLU A 155 -24.54 -13.42 1.22
C GLU A 155 -23.41 -12.80 0.36
N ILE A 156 -23.58 -12.78 -0.97
CA ILE A 156 -22.63 -12.13 -1.90
C ILE A 156 -22.57 -10.63 -1.65
N SER A 157 -23.74 -9.98 -1.50
CA SER A 157 -23.85 -8.56 -1.18
C SER A 157 -23.10 -8.20 0.11
N LYS A 158 -23.36 -8.94 1.18
CA LYS A 158 -22.74 -8.73 2.48
C LYS A 158 -21.23 -8.94 2.42
N ARG A 159 -20.77 -10.01 1.77
CA ARG A 159 -19.33 -10.26 1.55
C ARG A 159 -18.66 -9.11 0.81
N ASN A 160 -19.22 -8.68 -0.31
CA ASN A 160 -18.66 -7.60 -1.11
C ASN A 160 -18.51 -6.33 -0.25
N ARG A 161 -19.58 -5.96 0.46
CA ARG A 161 -19.56 -4.79 1.33
C ARG A 161 -18.51 -4.89 2.45
N GLU A 162 -18.45 -6.02 3.15
CA GLU A 162 -17.50 -6.25 4.23
C GLU A 162 -16.04 -6.21 3.73
N ASN A 163 -15.74 -6.86 2.60
CA ASN A 163 -14.40 -6.88 2.02
C ASN A 163 -13.93 -5.49 1.57
N LEU A 164 -14.86 -4.65 1.10
CA LEU A 164 -14.59 -3.27 0.71
C LEU A 164 -14.26 -2.40 1.92
N ILE A 165 -15.07 -2.51 2.99
CA ILE A 165 -14.83 -1.78 4.26
C ILE A 165 -13.49 -2.21 4.88
N LYS A 166 -13.20 -3.52 4.90
CA LYS A 166 -11.92 -4.01 5.40
C LYS A 166 -10.74 -3.51 4.58
N LEU A 167 -10.87 -3.42 3.25
CA LEU A 167 -9.83 -2.85 2.41
C LEU A 167 -9.56 -1.38 2.75
N LYS A 168 -10.62 -0.57 2.95
CA LYS A 168 -10.49 0.82 3.42
C LYS A 168 -9.75 0.87 4.76
N ASN A 169 -10.21 0.09 5.74
CA ASN A 169 -9.62 0.09 7.08
C ASN A 169 -8.16 -0.37 7.04
N LEU A 170 -7.86 -1.39 6.25
CA LEU A 170 -6.49 -1.88 6.07
C LEU A 170 -5.58 -0.82 5.47
N TYR A 171 -6.06 -0.07 4.46
CA TYR A 171 -5.29 1.04 3.91
C TYR A 171 -4.96 2.11 4.96
N VAL A 172 -5.95 2.46 5.80
CA VAL A 172 -5.79 3.44 6.88
C VAL A 172 -4.75 2.97 7.89
N GLU A 173 -4.87 1.73 8.38
CA GLU A 173 -3.94 1.17 9.37
C GLU A 173 -2.53 1.00 8.82
N VAL A 174 -2.38 0.52 7.58
CA VAL A 174 -1.08 0.48 6.89
C VAL A 174 -0.48 1.89 6.78
N SER A 175 -1.28 2.89 6.41
CA SER A 175 -0.77 4.26 6.24
C SER A 175 -0.34 4.87 7.58
N LYS A 176 -1.14 4.70 8.64
CA LYS A 176 -0.76 5.12 10.01
C LYS A 176 0.53 4.43 10.47
N TYR A 177 0.62 3.13 10.25
CA TYR A 177 1.78 2.32 10.62
C TYR A 177 3.05 2.83 9.93
N LEU A 178 3.00 3.04 8.62
CA LEU A 178 4.15 3.53 7.85
C LEU A 178 4.55 4.95 8.27
N ILE A 179 3.59 5.85 8.49
CA ILE A 179 3.86 7.24 8.92
C ILE A 179 4.67 7.26 10.23
N LYS A 180 4.39 6.37 11.18
CA LYS A 180 5.14 6.28 12.45
C LYS A 180 6.66 6.10 12.25
N PHE A 181 7.07 5.43 11.19
CA PHE A 181 8.49 5.15 10.90
C PHE A 181 9.09 6.10 9.87
N LEU A 182 8.29 6.54 8.90
CA LEU A 182 8.78 7.23 7.70
C LEU A 182 8.59 8.74 7.74
N LYS A 183 7.73 9.26 8.63
CA LYS A 183 7.54 10.69 8.83
C LYS A 183 8.36 11.19 10.03
N LEU A 184 9.19 12.19 9.79
CA LEU A 184 10.01 12.86 10.78
C LEU A 184 9.57 14.32 10.91
N GLU A 185 9.57 14.81 12.13
CA GLU A 185 9.24 16.20 12.46
C GLU A 185 10.44 16.84 13.15
N PHE A 186 10.83 18.02 12.67
CA PHE A 186 11.96 18.82 13.13
C PHE A 186 11.55 20.28 13.21
N GLY A 187 11.17 20.74 14.41
CA GLY A 187 10.56 22.06 14.58
C GLY A 187 9.26 22.16 13.78
N ASN A 188 9.19 23.11 12.85
CA ASN A 188 8.10 23.30 11.90
C ASN A 188 8.27 22.50 10.59
N LEU A 189 9.41 21.84 10.40
CA LEU A 189 9.69 21.06 9.20
C LEU A 189 9.24 19.60 9.35
N THR A 190 8.74 19.04 8.26
CA THR A 190 8.35 17.64 8.15
C THR A 190 9.10 17.01 6.98
N PHE A 191 9.49 15.75 7.15
CA PHE A 191 10.15 14.93 6.13
C PHE A 191 9.45 13.57 6.08
N GLU A 192 8.87 13.20 4.95
CA GLU A 192 8.24 11.89 4.75
C GLU A 192 9.01 11.09 3.71
N ILE A 193 9.66 10.01 4.15
CA ILE A 193 10.37 9.09 3.27
C ILE A 193 9.36 8.29 2.44
N LYS A 194 9.49 8.38 1.11
CA LYS A 194 8.64 7.67 0.14
C LYS A 194 9.33 6.45 -0.47
N ASN A 195 10.66 6.39 -0.42
CA ASN A 195 11.43 5.28 -0.95
C ASN A 195 12.77 5.12 -0.22
N ILE A 196 13.20 3.86 -0.05
CA ILE A 196 14.55 3.50 0.42
C ILE A 196 15.04 2.34 -0.44
N TYR A 197 16.23 2.47 -1.00
CA TYR A 197 16.86 1.42 -1.80
C TYR A 197 18.38 1.45 -1.64
N LEU A 198 19.01 0.34 -2.01
CA LEU A 198 20.44 0.15 -1.95
C LEU A 198 20.95 0.04 -3.38
N GLU A 199 21.87 0.93 -3.75
CA GLU A 199 22.56 0.89 -5.03
C GLU A 199 24.06 0.75 -4.76
N LYS A 200 24.62 -0.42 -5.09
CA LYS A 200 26.01 -0.78 -4.75
C LYS A 200 26.25 -0.59 -3.24
N ASN A 201 27.16 0.31 -2.87
CA ASN A 201 27.49 0.66 -1.48
C ASN A 201 26.80 1.94 -1.01
N THR A 202 25.70 2.35 -1.63
CA THR A 202 25.00 3.60 -1.29
C THR A 202 23.56 3.30 -0.93
N ILE A 203 23.17 3.64 0.31
CA ILE A 203 21.78 3.60 0.72
C ILE A 203 21.17 4.94 0.31
N ILE A 204 20.15 4.89 -0.53
CA ILE A 204 19.47 6.07 -1.05
C ILE A 204 18.08 6.08 -0.46
N TYR A 205 17.68 7.23 0.09
CA TYR A 205 16.30 7.45 0.49
C TYR A 205 15.79 8.81 0.04
N GLU A 206 14.57 8.79 -0.46
CA GLU A 206 13.92 9.89 -1.17
C GLU A 206 12.54 10.13 -0.58
N GLY A 207 12.10 11.38 -0.57
CA GLY A 207 10.81 11.73 0.00
C GLY A 207 10.38 13.16 -0.23
N GLU A 208 9.33 13.53 0.50
CA GLU A 208 8.74 14.87 0.48
C GLU A 208 9.14 15.61 1.76
N SER A 209 9.35 16.92 1.65
CA SER A 209 9.65 17.79 2.79
C SER A 209 8.87 19.08 2.74
N SER A 210 8.57 19.66 3.90
CA SER A 210 7.95 20.98 4.01
C SER A 210 8.96 22.13 3.95
N PHE A 211 10.21 21.86 3.54
CA PHE A 211 11.25 22.87 3.42
C PHE A 211 11.02 23.73 2.16
N GLU A 212 10.91 25.05 2.34
CA GLU A 212 10.58 25.98 1.24
C GLU A 212 11.80 26.56 0.51
N GLY A 213 13.01 26.12 0.85
CA GLY A 213 14.26 26.55 0.21
C GLY A 213 14.81 25.55 -0.82
N ASN A 214 16.01 25.84 -1.31
CA ASN A 214 16.84 24.87 -2.03
C ASN A 214 18.15 24.69 -1.26
N TYR A 215 18.42 23.47 -0.85
CA TYR A 215 19.61 23.12 -0.08
C TYR A 215 20.35 21.97 -0.77
N TYR A 216 21.67 22.08 -0.82
CA TYR A 216 22.56 21.07 -1.37
C TYR A 216 23.83 20.96 -0.53
N ARG A 217 24.18 19.74 -0.17
CA ARG A 217 25.42 19.41 0.51
C ARG A 217 25.95 18.08 0.02
N SER A 218 27.26 17.99 -0.19
CA SER A 218 27.94 16.72 -0.41
C SER A 218 29.24 16.69 0.36
N ASN A 219 29.53 15.56 0.98
CA ASN A 219 30.75 15.28 1.70
C ASN A 219 31.12 13.79 1.56
N LYS A 220 32.19 13.35 2.23
CA LYS A 220 32.68 11.97 2.16
C LYS A 220 31.68 10.89 2.66
N ASN A 221 30.68 11.27 3.46
CA ASN A 221 29.73 10.36 4.10
C ASN A 221 28.37 10.36 3.40
N TYR A 222 27.93 11.49 2.85
CA TYR A 222 26.64 11.59 2.18
C TYR A 222 26.54 12.77 1.21
N THR A 223 25.58 12.66 0.29
CA THR A 223 24.98 13.79 -0.43
C THR A 223 23.56 14.01 0.07
N PHE A 224 23.19 15.26 0.34
CA PHE A 224 21.86 15.66 0.76
C PHE A 224 21.33 16.81 -0.11
N ILE A 225 20.18 16.58 -0.71
CA ILE A 225 19.46 17.55 -1.53
C ILE A 225 18.08 17.74 -0.89
N CYS A 226 17.68 18.98 -0.62
CA CYS A 226 16.42 19.27 0.05
C CYS A 226 15.73 20.52 -0.52
N ASN A 227 14.46 20.35 -0.89
CA ASN A 227 13.50 21.39 -1.24
C ASN A 227 12.09 20.92 -0.80
N LYS A 228 11.07 21.01 -1.65
CA LYS A 228 9.78 20.34 -1.42
C LYS A 228 9.87 18.81 -1.46
N ASN A 229 10.92 18.30 -2.08
CA ASN A 229 11.35 16.91 -2.05
C ASN A 229 12.76 16.85 -1.48
N PHE A 230 13.16 15.67 -1.01
CA PHE A 230 14.52 15.45 -0.58
C PHE A 230 15.08 14.13 -1.12
N LYS A 231 16.41 14.10 -1.25
CA LYS A 231 17.18 12.90 -1.54
C LYS A 231 18.40 12.89 -0.64
N VAL A 232 18.64 11.76 0.02
CA VAL A 232 19.91 11.47 0.68
C VAL A 232 20.56 10.27 0.03
N GLU A 233 21.82 10.42 -0.35
CA GLU A 233 22.69 9.34 -0.78
C GLU A 233 23.70 9.12 0.34
N LEU A 234 23.59 8.00 1.04
CA LEU A 234 24.42 7.67 2.19
C LEU A 234 25.50 6.68 1.77
N PHE A 235 26.75 7.13 1.77
CA PHE A 235 27.90 6.33 1.35
C PHE A 235 28.29 5.36 2.47
N THR A 236 28.10 4.06 2.23
CA THR A 236 28.34 3.01 3.22
C THR A 236 29.61 2.23 2.90
N HIS A 237 30.20 1.65 3.94
CA HIS A 237 31.11 0.53 3.77
C HIS A 237 30.32 -0.77 3.65
N SER A 238 30.90 -1.77 2.98
CA SER A 238 30.35 -3.12 2.94
C SER A 238 31.41 -4.14 3.34
N ASP A 239 30.99 -5.15 4.09
CA ASP A 239 31.82 -6.27 4.51
C ASP A 239 30.97 -7.53 4.68
N ILE A 240 31.62 -8.69 4.66
CA ILE A 240 30.99 -9.99 4.82
C ILE A 240 30.47 -10.10 6.26
N TYR A 241 29.16 -10.32 6.43
CA TYR A 241 28.55 -10.47 7.75
C TYR A 241 28.39 -11.94 8.14
N ASP A 242 27.97 -12.78 7.18
CA ASP A 242 27.97 -14.23 7.32
C ASP A 242 28.53 -14.88 6.03
N LYS A 243 28.56 -16.22 5.96
CA LYS A 243 29.18 -16.94 4.83
C LYS A 243 28.58 -16.62 3.45
N ALA A 244 27.40 -16.00 3.38
CA ALA A 244 26.70 -15.74 2.14
C ALA A 244 26.39 -14.26 1.89
N ASP A 245 26.26 -13.46 2.96
CA ASP A 245 25.67 -12.13 2.86
C ASP A 245 26.59 -11.01 3.37
N TYR A 246 26.56 -9.89 2.63
CA TYR A 246 27.20 -8.65 3.03
C TYR A 246 26.27 -7.81 3.93
N CYS A 247 26.87 -7.09 4.87
CA CYS A 247 26.19 -5.97 5.53
C CYS A 247 26.76 -4.64 5.03
N TYR A 248 25.95 -3.60 5.16
CA TYR A 248 26.31 -2.23 4.81
C TYR A 248 26.22 -1.36 6.05
N TYR A 249 27.27 -0.62 6.33
CA TYR A 249 27.43 0.07 7.60
C TYR A 249 28.16 1.41 7.46
N LEU A 250 28.05 2.21 8.52
CA LEU A 250 28.82 3.43 8.71
C LEU A 250 29.74 3.31 9.91
N LEU A 251 30.80 4.11 9.95
CA LEU A 251 31.60 4.29 11.14
C LEU A 251 30.91 5.34 12.04
N LYS A 252 30.63 4.97 13.29
CA LYS A 252 29.95 5.88 14.22
C LYS A 252 30.74 7.16 14.47
N LYS A 253 32.06 7.15 14.39
CA LYS A 253 32.89 8.36 14.57
C LYS A 253 32.57 9.48 13.57
N ASP A 254 32.00 9.13 12.41
CA ASP A 254 31.67 10.09 11.37
C ASP A 254 30.35 10.84 11.64
N PHE A 255 29.59 10.43 12.68
CA PHE A 255 28.34 11.04 13.10
C PHE A 255 28.26 11.14 14.63
N LYS A 256 27.80 12.27 15.17
CA LYS A 256 27.72 12.41 16.63
C LYS A 256 26.60 11.55 17.23
N ASN A 257 26.91 10.83 18.32
CA ASN A 257 25.95 10.16 19.20
C ASN A 257 25.01 9.13 18.52
N LEU A 258 25.55 8.29 17.64
CA LEU A 258 24.81 7.15 17.08
C LEU A 258 24.83 5.94 18.02
N ASN A 259 23.67 5.31 18.19
CA ASN A 259 23.49 4.10 19.00
C ASN A 259 22.93 2.98 18.12
N ASN A 260 23.49 1.78 18.21
CA ASN A 260 22.95 0.66 17.44
C ASN A 260 21.64 0.19 18.07
N LYS A 261 20.54 0.33 17.32
CA LYS A 261 19.21 -0.12 17.73
C LYS A 261 18.84 -1.51 17.21
N SER A 262 19.67 -2.08 16.33
CA SER A 262 19.47 -3.43 15.83
C SER A 262 19.91 -4.49 16.84
N HIS A 263 19.28 -5.66 16.79
CA HIS A 263 19.72 -6.83 17.54
C HIS A 263 20.94 -7.54 16.91
N LEU A 264 21.46 -7.03 15.78
CA LEU A 264 22.60 -7.61 15.08
C LEU A 264 23.90 -7.34 15.85
N LYS A 265 24.65 -8.41 16.07
CA LYS A 265 25.99 -8.34 16.68
C LYS A 265 26.91 -7.57 15.74
N SER A 266 27.56 -6.54 16.25
CA SER A 266 28.48 -5.71 15.48
C SER A 266 29.53 -5.08 16.40
N PRO A 267 30.74 -4.77 15.89
CA PRO A 267 31.71 -3.96 16.60
C PRO A 267 31.09 -2.64 17.07
N SER A 268 31.48 -2.18 18.27
CA SER A 268 30.89 -0.98 18.87
C SER A 268 31.12 0.28 18.03
N GLN A 269 32.13 0.29 17.17
CA GLN A 269 32.52 1.42 16.32
C GLN A 269 31.67 1.59 15.07
N ILE A 270 30.88 0.58 14.67
CA ILE A 270 30.09 0.61 13.44
C ILE A 270 28.59 0.65 13.70
N LEU A 271 27.83 1.15 12.73
CA LEU A 271 26.38 1.10 12.71
C LEU A 271 25.94 0.42 11.41
N ILE A 272 25.42 -0.80 11.51
CA ILE A 272 24.85 -1.52 10.36
C ILE A 272 23.54 -0.82 9.98
N LEU A 273 23.34 -0.57 8.69
CA LEU A 273 22.14 0.04 8.13
C LEU A 273 21.35 -0.93 7.26
N TYR A 274 22.03 -1.93 6.69
CA TYR A 274 21.40 -2.97 5.90
C TYR A 274 22.09 -4.31 6.14
N TYR A 275 21.29 -5.36 6.35
CA TYR A 275 21.70 -6.75 6.32
C TYR A 275 20.47 -7.60 6.02
N LYS A 276 20.41 -8.20 4.83
CA LYS A 276 19.23 -8.89 4.22
C LYS A 276 18.03 -7.97 3.96
N ASP A 277 17.79 -7.01 4.85
CA ASP A 277 16.80 -5.95 4.75
C ASP A 277 17.32 -4.66 5.45
N PHE A 278 16.60 -3.56 5.27
CA PHE A 278 16.95 -2.26 5.87
C PHE A 278 16.69 -2.22 7.37
N LEU A 279 17.67 -1.75 8.13
CA LEU A 279 17.56 -1.50 9.56
C LEU A 279 17.05 -0.07 9.78
N ILE A 280 15.73 0.10 9.61
CA ILE A 280 15.12 1.43 9.53
C ILE A 280 15.47 2.34 10.70
N GLU A 281 15.50 1.83 11.93
CA GLU A 281 15.74 2.66 13.11
C GLU A 281 17.14 3.29 13.10
N ASN A 282 18.13 2.55 12.58
CA ASN A 282 19.48 3.04 12.40
C ASN A 282 19.54 4.06 11.26
N ILE A 283 18.86 3.80 10.14
CA ILE A 283 18.79 4.74 8.99
C ILE A 283 18.13 6.06 9.41
N ILE A 284 17.00 5.99 10.12
CA ILE A 284 16.30 7.16 10.64
C ILE A 284 17.18 7.91 11.61
N GLN A 285 17.93 7.23 12.49
CA GLN A 285 18.86 7.91 13.39
C GLN A 285 19.93 8.71 12.62
N VAL A 286 20.50 8.14 11.57
CA VAL A 286 21.47 8.83 10.71
C VAL A 286 20.81 10.02 10.01
N PHE A 287 19.62 9.83 9.44
CA PHE A 287 18.91 10.91 8.76
C PHE A 287 18.61 12.08 9.69
N LYS A 288 18.16 11.78 10.91
CA LYS A 288 17.97 12.80 11.96
C LYS A 288 19.24 13.62 12.20
N LYS A 289 20.41 12.96 12.27
CA LYS A 289 21.69 13.66 12.42
C LYS A 289 22.10 14.50 11.22
N ILE A 290 21.76 14.06 10.00
CA ILE A 290 21.97 14.87 8.80
C ILE A 290 21.11 16.14 8.84
N ILE A 291 19.82 16.01 9.17
CA ILE A 291 18.90 17.16 9.27
C ILE A 291 19.37 18.13 10.37
N GLU A 292 19.70 17.63 11.57
CA GLU A 292 20.25 18.44 12.67
C GLU A 292 21.52 19.19 12.23
N THR A 293 22.44 18.52 11.52
CA THR A 293 23.71 19.16 11.12
C THR A 293 23.52 20.23 10.05
N GLU A 294 22.66 19.95 9.06
CA GLU A 294 22.65 20.71 7.81
C GLU A 294 21.46 21.68 7.71
N ILE A 295 20.34 21.39 8.36
CA ILE A 295 19.10 22.16 8.25
C ILE A 295 18.71 22.85 9.57
N GLU A 296 19.21 22.44 10.75
CA GLU A 296 18.80 23.03 12.04
C GLU A 296 18.95 24.56 12.11
N ASN A 297 19.92 25.13 11.40
CA ASN A 297 20.12 26.58 11.33
C ASN A 297 19.08 27.34 10.47
N PHE A 298 18.21 26.61 9.76
CA PHE A 298 17.10 27.15 8.96
C PHE A 298 15.72 26.94 9.62
N ILE A 299 15.69 26.36 10.83
CA ILE A 299 14.48 26.08 11.62
C ILE A 299 14.23 27.24 12.60
#